data_AF-A0A286G3Y0-F1
#
_entry.id   AF-A0A286G3Y0-F1
#
_cell.length_a   1.000
_cell.length_b   1.000
_cell.length_c   1.000
_cell.angle_alpha   90.00
_cell.angle_beta   90.00
_cell.angle_gamma   90.00
#
_symmetry.space_group_name_H-M   'P 1'
#
loop_
_entity.id
_entity.type
_entity.pdbx_description
1 polymer ?
#
loop_
_entity_poly.entity_id
_entity_poly.type
_entity_poly.pdbx_seq_one_letter_code
_entity_poly.pdbx_strand_id
1 'polypeptide(L)'
;MNSFSLSRARRLLLIAAAAVVAAPVAAAVATGGAPMALVAVPPALIAVVLLVVVANGLAGASRDMSAAAATMGAVAAGDTNLRLDVMKPTADLVPLFDRVNDVLDRVEAFQREAHASMAVLSQRRYYRRIVETGLTGTFLDSARIINGAIETMASDARQDQAIEAEIQTLVAAAARGEFGQRMDLGDKKGFHLHLAEGMNQVLDLVDAGVREVGDCLEAMAEGALDRRMTGTYQGAFERLKTDFNTAAASLQSTIDAIAASAEVVRTATAEIATGTEDLASRTEQQASNLEETAAAMEQLTATVRQNADNARQANQLSVVAREAAERGGGTVADAVSAMSQIKDSSDRISEIVSLIDEIAFQTNLLALNASVEAARAGEVGKGFAVVASEVRALAQRSSEASRDIKGLIESSARQVRQGVALVNTAGGTLTEIVTSVKRVADIVAEISAASAEQSTGLEEVNTAVSNMDEMTQQNAALVEQTTAAAQSLREQTRDLNQRLAVFLRGGGTKAAPAMAQPEAAGYDDFDDDWDDAPARPAPRAAVPLRPVPAPPPVAKVRRPSVPPLRPAKAATAAPALAVDDYDADDDWQEF
;
A
#
# COMPACT_ATOMS: atom_id res chain seq x y z
N MET A 1 55.86 88.70 -56.42
CA MET A 1 56.61 89.97 -56.25
C MET A 1 57.37 90.31 -57.53
N ASN A 2 56.89 91.37 -58.19
CA ASN A 2 57.50 92.26 -59.19
C ASN A 2 58.30 91.70 -60.40
N SER A 3 57.55 91.27 -61.43
CA SER A 3 57.92 91.41 -62.86
C SER A 3 58.12 92.87 -63.30
N PHE A 4 57.82 93.83 -62.41
CA PHE A 4 58.02 95.27 -62.58
C PHE A 4 59.48 95.76 -62.39
N SER A 5 60.42 94.92 -61.91
CA SER A 5 61.83 95.35 -61.75
C SER A 5 62.65 95.20 -63.04
N LEU A 6 62.37 94.17 -63.85
CA LEU A 6 63.08 93.90 -65.10
C LEU A 6 62.74 94.89 -66.23
N SER A 7 61.52 95.45 -66.24
CA SER A 7 61.15 96.51 -67.19
C SER A 7 61.83 97.85 -66.86
N ARG A 8 62.10 98.14 -65.57
CA ARG A 8 62.89 99.31 -65.15
C ARG A 8 64.37 99.15 -65.48
N ALA A 9 64.94 97.97 -65.30
CA ALA A 9 66.32 97.69 -65.71
C ALA A 9 66.52 97.85 -67.23
N ARG A 10 65.54 97.37 -68.03
CA ARG A 10 65.57 97.51 -69.50
C ARG A 10 65.31 98.95 -69.97
N ARG A 11 64.44 99.71 -69.29
CA ARG A 11 64.23 101.15 -69.55
C ARG A 11 65.43 102.01 -69.15
N LEU A 12 66.08 101.72 -68.02
CA LEU A 12 67.29 102.45 -67.60
C LEU A 12 68.47 102.20 -68.56
N LEU A 13 68.65 100.98 -69.07
CA LEU A 13 69.65 100.67 -70.08
C LEU A 13 69.40 101.35 -71.43
N LEU A 14 68.13 101.45 -71.87
CA LEU A 14 67.78 102.18 -73.11
C LEU A 14 67.87 103.71 -72.95
N ILE A 15 67.56 104.26 -71.77
CA ILE A 15 67.71 105.70 -71.50
C ILE A 15 69.19 106.10 -71.40
N ALA A 16 70.05 105.25 -70.84
CA ALA A 16 71.50 105.46 -70.84
C ALA A 16 72.12 105.42 -72.26
N ALA A 17 71.56 104.62 -73.17
CA ALA A 17 71.98 104.56 -74.57
C ALA A 17 71.50 105.78 -75.40
N ALA A 18 70.41 106.45 -75.02
CA ALA A 18 69.88 107.63 -75.72
C ALA A 18 70.56 108.96 -75.31
N ALA A 19 71.22 109.03 -74.14
CA ALA A 19 71.86 110.25 -73.64
C ALA A 19 73.31 110.46 -74.11
N VAL A 20 73.91 109.52 -74.84
CA VAL A 20 75.35 109.54 -75.23
C VAL A 20 75.56 109.84 -76.74
N VAL A 21 74.50 110.17 -77.51
CA VAL A 21 74.61 110.34 -79.00
C VAL A 21 74.11 111.69 -79.57
N ALA A 22 73.62 112.67 -78.78
CA ALA A 22 73.37 114.05 -79.27
C ALA A 22 73.31 115.03 -78.08
N ALA A 23 74.05 116.15 -77.93
CA ALA A 23 74.94 116.98 -78.75
C ALA A 23 75.88 117.75 -77.78
N PRO A 24 77.14 118.14 -78.11
CA PRO A 24 77.37 119.23 -79.08
C PRO A 24 78.65 119.09 -79.96
N VAL A 25 78.46 119.17 -81.29
CA VAL A 25 79.32 119.98 -82.18
C VAL A 25 78.38 120.71 -83.14
N ALA A 26 77.99 121.92 -82.72
CA ALA A 26 77.79 123.04 -83.61
C ALA A 26 79.13 123.80 -83.69
N ALA A 27 79.49 124.26 -84.89
CA ALA A 27 80.60 125.18 -85.21
C ALA A 27 82.04 124.62 -85.32
N ALA A 28 82.37 124.12 -86.51
CA ALA A 28 83.69 124.23 -87.17
C ALA A 28 83.42 124.26 -88.70
N VAL A 29 82.76 125.32 -89.20
CA VAL A 29 83.29 126.63 -89.65
C VAL A 29 83.57 126.59 -91.16
N ALA A 30 82.79 127.37 -91.91
CA ALA A 30 83.04 127.62 -93.31
C ALA A 30 84.43 128.26 -93.47
N THR A 31 85.27 127.51 -94.19
CA THR A 31 86.50 127.89 -94.90
C THR A 31 87.74 128.28 -94.07
N GLY A 32 88.71 127.36 -94.03
CA GLY A 32 90.13 127.68 -94.23
C GLY A 32 91.10 127.41 -93.07
N GLY A 33 91.98 126.42 -93.25
CA GLY A 33 93.40 126.49 -92.82
C GLY A 33 93.88 125.76 -91.55
N ALA A 34 94.65 124.67 -91.77
CA ALA A 34 95.84 124.21 -91.01
C ALA A 34 95.71 123.79 -89.51
N PRO A 35 96.72 123.13 -88.87
CA PRO A 35 96.65 121.67 -88.66
C PRO A 35 96.98 121.17 -87.23
N MET A 36 96.94 119.84 -87.07
CA MET A 36 97.68 118.95 -86.14
C MET A 36 97.05 118.45 -84.81
N ALA A 37 96.76 117.13 -84.85
CA ALA A 37 97.19 116.05 -83.92
C ALA A 37 96.27 115.52 -82.78
N LEU A 38 96.18 114.17 -82.77
CA LEU A 38 96.09 113.21 -81.64
C LEU A 38 94.75 112.47 -81.34
N VAL A 39 94.74 111.15 -81.65
CA VAL A 39 94.20 109.96 -80.94
C VAL A 39 92.89 110.05 -80.12
N ALA A 40 91.83 109.31 -80.54
CA ALA A 40 90.89 108.56 -79.68
C ALA A 40 89.91 107.69 -80.51
N VAL A 41 89.83 106.39 -80.19
CA VAL A 41 88.82 105.42 -80.67
C VAL A 41 87.52 105.58 -79.86
N PRO A 42 86.30 105.59 -80.44
CA PRO A 42 85.10 105.79 -79.62
C PRO A 42 84.62 104.48 -78.96
N PRO A 43 84.29 104.50 -77.65
CA PRO A 43 83.90 103.34 -76.80
C PRO A 43 82.54 102.68 -77.11
N ALA A 44 81.88 103.03 -78.20
CA ALA A 44 80.54 102.52 -78.54
C ALA A 44 80.53 101.04 -78.99
N LEU A 45 81.63 100.56 -79.61
CA LEU A 45 81.65 99.23 -80.25
C LEU A 45 81.92 98.08 -79.26
N ILE A 46 82.67 98.34 -78.18
CA ILE A 46 82.93 97.36 -77.11
C ILE A 46 81.68 97.15 -76.24
N ALA A 47 80.91 98.21 -75.98
CA ALA A 47 79.68 98.12 -75.21
C ALA A 47 78.63 97.21 -75.89
N VAL A 48 78.52 97.26 -77.23
CA VAL A 48 77.58 96.41 -77.98
C VAL A 48 77.98 94.94 -77.93
N VAL A 49 79.26 94.61 -78.07
CA VAL A 49 79.73 93.20 -77.99
C VAL A 49 79.58 92.65 -76.57
N LEU A 50 79.91 93.43 -75.54
CA LEU A 50 79.74 93.00 -74.14
C LEU A 50 78.25 92.79 -73.81
N LEU A 51 77.37 93.65 -74.34
CA LEU A 51 75.93 93.54 -74.14
C LEU A 51 75.34 92.33 -74.89
N VAL A 52 75.88 91.96 -76.06
CA VAL A 52 75.47 90.73 -76.76
C VAL A 52 75.96 89.46 -76.03
N VAL A 53 77.18 89.45 -75.48
CA VAL A 53 77.68 88.29 -74.69
C VAL A 53 76.92 88.15 -73.36
N VAL A 54 76.67 89.25 -72.65
CA VAL A 54 75.86 89.25 -71.42
C VAL A 54 74.40 88.93 -71.73
N ALA A 55 73.83 89.42 -72.84
CA ALA A 55 72.47 89.07 -73.25
C ALA A 55 72.34 87.59 -73.66
N ASN A 56 73.34 87.02 -74.34
CA ASN A 56 73.35 85.59 -74.65
C ASN A 56 73.58 84.71 -73.41
N GLY A 57 74.43 85.13 -72.47
CA GLY A 57 74.59 84.46 -71.17
C GLY A 57 73.33 84.50 -70.31
N LEU A 58 72.65 85.64 -70.24
CA LEU A 58 71.36 85.77 -69.56
C LEU A 58 70.23 85.01 -70.27
N ALA A 59 70.25 84.93 -71.60
CA ALA A 59 69.27 84.15 -72.37
C ALA A 59 69.42 82.65 -72.12
N GLY A 60 70.66 82.14 -71.96
CA GLY A 60 70.93 80.76 -71.55
C GLY A 60 70.41 80.46 -70.15
N ALA A 61 70.80 81.27 -69.16
CA ALA A 61 70.33 81.12 -67.77
C ALA A 61 68.81 81.25 -67.63
N SER A 62 68.15 82.13 -68.40
CA SER A 62 66.69 82.27 -68.43
C SER A 62 66.00 81.03 -69.00
N ARG A 63 66.61 80.35 -69.98
CA ARG A 63 66.04 79.15 -70.59
C ARG A 63 66.17 77.96 -69.65
N ASP A 64 67.34 77.79 -69.01
CA ASP A 64 67.60 76.77 -67.97
C ASP A 64 66.65 76.95 -66.76
N MET A 65 66.46 78.19 -66.28
CA MET A 65 65.51 78.48 -65.20
C MET A 65 64.04 78.23 -65.59
N SER A 66 63.66 78.45 -66.85
CA SER A 66 62.29 78.16 -67.32
C SER A 66 62.00 76.66 -67.40
N ALA A 67 62.98 75.86 -67.82
CA ALA A 67 62.89 74.40 -67.77
C ALA A 67 62.77 73.90 -66.32
N ALA A 68 63.58 74.46 -65.41
CA ALA A 68 63.50 74.18 -63.98
C ALA A 68 62.14 74.53 -63.36
N ALA A 69 61.59 75.68 -63.74
CA ALA A 69 60.27 76.13 -63.28
C ALA A 69 59.14 75.25 -63.84
N ALA A 70 59.26 74.74 -65.07
CA ALA A 70 58.27 73.84 -65.67
C ALA A 70 58.25 72.47 -64.97
N THR A 71 59.41 71.87 -64.73
CA THR A 71 59.51 70.63 -63.94
C THR A 71 59.05 70.85 -62.49
N MET A 72 59.40 71.97 -61.86
CA MET A 72 58.90 72.31 -60.52
C MET A 72 57.38 72.54 -60.49
N GLY A 73 56.81 73.11 -61.55
CA GLY A 73 55.37 73.26 -61.72
C GLY A 73 54.65 71.92 -61.87
N ALA A 74 55.25 70.98 -62.58
CA ALA A 74 54.70 69.63 -62.70
C ALA A 74 54.82 68.81 -61.40
N VAL A 75 55.94 68.95 -60.68
CA VAL A 75 56.14 68.35 -59.36
C VAL A 75 55.13 68.93 -58.35
N ALA A 76 54.87 70.24 -58.40
CA ALA A 76 53.82 70.88 -57.61
C ALA A 76 52.40 70.40 -57.99
N ALA A 77 52.20 69.93 -59.23
CA ALA A 77 50.96 69.31 -59.69
C ALA A 77 50.88 67.80 -59.36
N GLY A 78 51.90 67.24 -58.70
CA GLY A 78 51.96 65.83 -58.30
C GLY A 78 52.59 64.89 -59.32
N ASP A 79 53.16 65.39 -60.42
CA ASP A 79 53.91 64.59 -61.39
C ASP A 79 55.40 64.58 -61.07
N THR A 80 55.84 63.49 -60.44
CA THR A 80 57.20 63.28 -59.92
C THR A 80 58.07 62.46 -60.88
N ASN A 81 57.53 62.03 -62.03
CA ASN A 81 58.25 61.26 -63.06
C ASN A 81 59.11 62.13 -63.97
N LEU A 82 58.97 63.46 -63.89
CA LEU A 82 59.73 64.39 -64.69
C LEU A 82 61.15 64.53 -64.13
N ARG A 83 62.14 64.57 -65.02
CA ARG A 83 63.54 64.82 -64.68
C ARG A 83 64.03 66.06 -65.40
N LEU A 84 64.94 66.76 -64.75
CA LEU A 84 65.65 67.89 -65.34
C LEU A 84 66.75 67.37 -66.26
N ASP A 85 66.48 67.34 -67.57
CA ASP A 85 67.45 66.94 -68.59
C ASP A 85 67.78 68.13 -69.50
N VAL A 86 68.92 68.78 -69.25
CA VAL A 86 69.41 69.92 -70.06
C VAL A 86 70.69 69.47 -70.75
N MET A 87 70.71 69.45 -72.09
CA MET A 87 71.83 68.89 -72.88
C MET A 87 73.16 69.68 -72.83
N LYS A 88 73.16 70.94 -72.36
CA LYS A 88 74.36 71.74 -72.04
C LYS A 88 74.02 72.78 -70.97
N PRO A 89 73.97 72.40 -69.70
CA PRO A 89 73.66 73.33 -68.62
C PRO A 89 74.84 74.27 -68.40
N THR A 90 74.53 75.50 -68.01
CA THR A 90 75.54 76.44 -67.51
C THR A 90 76.26 75.78 -66.31
N ALA A 91 77.60 75.75 -66.27
CA ALA A 91 78.39 74.94 -65.33
C ALA A 91 77.99 75.10 -63.84
N ASP A 92 77.49 76.28 -63.47
CA ASP A 92 77.05 76.61 -62.11
C ASP A 92 75.68 75.99 -61.71
N LEU A 93 74.88 75.49 -62.65
CA LEU A 93 73.52 74.97 -62.41
C LEU A 93 73.41 73.44 -62.35
N VAL A 94 74.44 72.70 -62.78
CA VAL A 94 74.47 71.22 -62.69
C VAL A 94 74.21 70.69 -61.27
N PRO A 95 74.86 71.21 -60.21
CA PRO A 95 74.67 70.68 -58.86
C PRO A 95 73.24 70.90 -58.33
N LEU A 96 72.53 71.90 -58.83
CA LEU A 96 71.14 72.16 -58.48
C LEU A 96 70.22 71.13 -59.13
N PHE A 97 70.44 70.83 -60.42
CA PHE A 97 69.64 69.85 -61.14
C PHE A 97 69.80 68.44 -60.59
N ASP A 98 71.02 68.02 -60.26
CA ASP A 98 71.26 66.72 -59.62
C ASP A 98 70.56 66.61 -58.27
N ARG A 99 70.62 67.66 -57.43
CA ARG A 99 69.93 67.67 -56.12
C ARG A 99 68.41 67.63 -56.27
N VAL A 100 67.85 68.31 -57.26
CA VAL A 100 66.41 68.26 -57.54
C VAL A 100 66.01 66.88 -58.04
N ASN A 101 66.75 66.31 -58.99
CA ASN A 101 66.47 64.97 -59.51
C ASN A 101 66.59 63.92 -58.39
N ASP A 102 67.57 64.03 -57.48
CA ASP A 102 67.69 63.15 -56.29
C ASP A 102 66.48 63.29 -55.35
N VAL A 103 65.94 64.49 -55.15
CA VAL A 103 64.69 64.69 -54.40
C VAL A 103 63.50 64.03 -55.12
N LEU A 104 63.42 64.14 -56.45
CA LEU A 104 62.35 63.52 -57.23
C LEU A 104 62.43 62.00 -57.25
N ASP A 105 63.62 61.43 -57.38
CA ASP A 105 63.86 59.99 -57.26
C ASP A 105 63.40 59.48 -55.88
N ARG A 106 63.69 60.22 -54.81
CA ARG A 106 63.27 59.87 -53.44
C ARG A 106 61.77 60.00 -53.22
N VAL A 107 61.14 61.04 -53.76
CA VAL A 107 59.67 61.24 -53.69
C VAL A 107 58.97 60.12 -54.45
N GLU A 108 59.41 59.81 -55.67
CA GLU A 108 58.83 58.75 -56.49
C GLU A 108 59.01 57.37 -55.84
N ALA A 109 60.21 57.08 -55.32
CA ALA A 109 60.48 55.83 -54.60
C ALA A 109 59.59 55.68 -53.35
N PHE A 110 59.46 56.73 -52.53
CA PHE A 110 58.58 56.72 -51.36
C PHE A 110 57.10 56.56 -51.75
N GLN A 111 56.61 57.33 -52.73
CA GLN A 111 55.22 57.26 -53.18
C GLN A 111 54.87 55.88 -53.73
N ARG A 112 55.76 55.29 -54.53
CA ARG A 112 55.57 53.95 -55.10
C ARG A 112 55.48 52.89 -54.01
N GLU A 113 56.40 52.91 -53.03
CA GLU A 113 56.37 51.93 -51.93
C GLU A 113 55.24 52.16 -50.93
N ALA A 114 54.91 53.41 -50.62
CA ALA A 114 53.77 53.75 -49.75
C ALA A 114 52.45 53.33 -50.39
N HIS A 115 52.25 53.60 -51.68
CA HIS A 115 51.05 53.20 -52.41
C HIS A 115 50.92 51.67 -52.46
N ALA A 116 52.01 50.97 -52.75
CA ALA A 116 51.99 49.52 -52.82
C ALA A 116 51.75 48.86 -51.45
N SER A 117 52.30 49.42 -50.37
CA SER A 117 52.05 48.95 -49.00
C SER A 117 50.60 49.22 -48.58
N MET A 118 50.04 50.40 -48.88
CA MET A 118 48.64 50.74 -48.59
C MET A 118 47.65 49.92 -49.41
N ALA A 119 47.96 49.60 -50.66
CA ALA A 119 47.13 48.72 -51.48
C ALA A 119 47.00 47.32 -50.86
N VAL A 120 48.10 46.77 -50.32
CA VAL A 120 48.10 45.48 -49.61
C VAL A 120 47.37 45.59 -48.27
N LEU A 121 47.54 46.71 -47.53
CA LEU A 121 46.81 46.99 -46.29
C LEU A 121 45.29 47.06 -46.50
N SER A 122 44.82 47.64 -47.60
CA SER A 122 43.39 47.73 -47.94
C SER A 122 42.72 46.36 -48.11
N GLN A 123 43.51 45.34 -48.44
CA GLN A 123 43.07 43.95 -48.55
C GLN A 123 43.17 43.19 -47.21
N ARG A 124 43.38 43.90 -46.09
CA ARG A 124 43.66 43.33 -44.75
C ARG A 124 44.86 42.39 -44.73
N ARG A 125 45.88 42.68 -45.53
CA ARG A 125 47.15 41.95 -45.54
C ARG A 125 48.25 42.87 -45.01
N TYR A 126 49.04 42.38 -44.04
CA TYR A 126 49.93 43.24 -43.25
C TYR A 126 51.43 42.94 -43.41
N TYR A 127 51.82 42.21 -44.46
CA TYR A 127 53.20 41.73 -44.63
C TYR A 127 54.10 42.69 -45.43
N ARG A 128 53.52 43.66 -46.15
CA ARG A 128 54.29 44.56 -47.02
C ARG A 128 54.66 45.83 -46.26
N ARG A 129 55.97 46.01 -46.04
CA ARG A 129 56.55 47.20 -45.42
C ARG A 129 57.19 48.10 -46.48
N ILE A 130 57.20 49.40 -46.21
CA ILE A 130 57.95 50.38 -46.99
C ILE A 130 59.44 50.13 -46.74
N VAL A 131 60.21 49.97 -47.82
CA VAL A 131 61.68 49.80 -47.77
C VAL A 131 62.32 51.10 -47.28
N GLU A 132 63.03 51.04 -46.15
CA GLU A 132 63.63 52.23 -45.51
C GLU A 132 64.95 52.66 -46.17
N THR A 133 65.60 51.78 -46.93
CA THR A 133 66.89 52.01 -47.57
C THR A 133 66.79 53.09 -48.65
N GLY A 134 67.54 54.18 -48.50
CA GLY A 134 67.55 55.32 -49.44
C GLY A 134 66.62 56.48 -49.06
N LEU A 135 65.76 56.30 -48.05
CA LEU A 135 64.92 57.37 -47.51
C LEU A 135 65.65 58.17 -46.43
N THR A 136 65.44 59.49 -46.41
CA THR A 136 66.06 60.40 -45.42
C THR A 136 65.08 61.50 -45.02
N GLY A 137 65.24 62.03 -43.80
CA GLY A 137 64.38 63.11 -43.29
C GLY A 137 62.92 62.67 -43.15
N THR A 138 61.99 63.55 -43.51
CA THR A 138 60.54 63.36 -43.32
C THR A 138 59.95 62.14 -44.05
N PHE A 139 60.56 61.70 -45.16
CA PHE A 139 60.14 60.49 -45.87
C PHE A 139 60.45 59.21 -45.08
N LEU A 140 61.59 59.17 -44.39
CA LEU A 140 61.95 58.06 -43.51
C LEU A 140 61.02 58.01 -42.29
N ASP A 141 60.73 59.17 -41.69
CA ASP A 141 59.80 59.25 -40.55
C ASP A 141 58.38 58.81 -40.94
N SER A 142 57.91 59.24 -42.11
CA SER A 142 56.61 58.81 -42.65
C SER A 142 56.58 57.31 -42.95
N ALA A 143 57.66 56.75 -43.52
CA ALA A 143 57.79 55.32 -43.76
C ALA A 143 57.75 54.52 -42.44
N ARG A 144 58.41 55.01 -41.39
CA ARG A 144 58.39 54.37 -40.06
C ARG A 144 57.02 54.44 -39.39
N ILE A 145 56.30 55.56 -39.50
CA ILE A 145 54.93 55.67 -38.98
C ILE A 145 54.00 54.68 -39.69
N ILE A 146 54.07 54.61 -41.02
CA ILE A 146 53.27 53.66 -41.81
C ILE A 146 53.64 52.22 -41.46
N ASN A 147 54.94 51.89 -41.42
CA ASN A 147 55.41 50.56 -41.02
C ASN A 147 54.98 50.20 -39.59
N GLY A 148 55.04 51.14 -38.65
CA GLY A 148 54.57 50.96 -37.28
C GLY A 148 53.06 50.73 -37.21
N ALA A 149 52.27 51.49 -37.97
CA ALA A 149 50.83 51.28 -38.07
C ALA A 149 50.49 49.91 -38.69
N ILE A 150 51.21 49.50 -39.74
CA ILE A 150 51.07 48.17 -40.35
C ILE A 150 51.39 47.08 -39.34
N GLU A 151 52.45 47.22 -38.55
CA GLU A 151 52.83 46.23 -37.52
C GLU A 151 51.80 46.15 -36.40
N THR A 152 51.29 47.29 -35.90
CA THR A 152 50.21 47.31 -34.90
C THR A 152 48.96 46.62 -35.44
N MET A 153 48.53 46.97 -36.65
CA MET A 153 47.37 46.32 -37.28
C MET A 153 47.61 44.83 -37.58
N ALA A 154 48.85 44.43 -37.90
CA ALA A 154 49.23 43.02 -38.07
C ALA A 154 49.17 42.26 -36.74
N SER A 155 49.54 42.90 -35.64
CA SER A 155 49.45 42.34 -34.29
C SER A 155 48.00 42.16 -33.88
N ASP A 156 47.17 43.19 -34.01
CA ASP A 156 45.75 43.15 -33.68
C ASP A 156 45.02 42.07 -34.50
N ALA A 157 45.26 42.01 -35.82
CA ALA A 157 44.67 40.98 -36.68
C ALA A 157 45.11 39.55 -36.31
N ARG A 158 46.36 39.37 -35.85
CA ARG A 158 46.83 38.07 -35.34
C ARG A 158 46.13 37.70 -34.03
N GLN A 159 45.90 38.67 -33.14
CA GLN A 159 45.16 38.45 -31.89
C GLN A 159 43.70 38.11 -32.16
N ASP A 160 43.03 38.80 -33.08
CA ASP A 160 41.66 38.49 -33.50
C ASP A 160 41.53 37.05 -34.01
N GLN A 161 42.44 36.63 -34.90
CA GLN A 161 42.46 35.26 -35.44
C GLN A 161 42.73 34.21 -34.35
N ALA A 162 43.64 34.49 -33.42
CA ALA A 162 43.92 33.58 -32.32
C ALA A 162 42.71 33.40 -31.40
N ILE A 163 42.01 34.48 -31.08
CA ILE A 163 40.80 34.46 -30.26
C ILE A 163 39.67 33.74 -30.99
N GLU A 164 39.49 33.98 -32.29
CA GLU A 164 38.48 33.27 -33.07
C GLU A 164 38.73 31.76 -33.07
N ALA A 165 39.98 31.32 -33.24
CA ALA A 165 40.35 29.91 -33.18
C ALA A 165 40.13 29.30 -31.78
N GLU A 166 40.43 30.05 -30.72
CA GLU A 166 40.16 29.65 -29.33
C GLU A 166 38.65 29.50 -29.10
N ILE A 167 37.85 30.50 -29.50
CA ILE A 167 36.37 30.45 -29.41
C ILE A 167 35.82 29.25 -30.17
N GLN A 168 36.27 28.99 -31.40
CA GLN A 168 35.84 27.84 -32.18
C GLN A 168 36.15 26.52 -31.46
N THR A 169 37.31 26.44 -30.81
CA THR A 169 37.72 25.27 -30.02
C THR A 169 36.79 25.07 -28.82
N LEU A 170 36.52 26.13 -28.05
CA LEU A 170 35.60 26.05 -26.90
C LEU A 170 34.17 25.74 -27.33
N VAL A 171 33.68 26.34 -28.41
CA VAL A 171 32.35 26.06 -28.94
C VAL A 171 32.26 24.60 -29.40
N ALA A 172 33.29 24.07 -30.05
CA ALA A 172 33.34 22.66 -30.44
C ALA A 172 33.42 21.71 -29.24
N ALA A 173 34.10 22.09 -28.15
CA ALA A 173 34.11 21.33 -26.90
C ALA A 173 32.73 21.36 -26.23
N ALA A 174 32.12 22.54 -26.08
CA ALA A 174 30.78 22.71 -25.52
C ALA A 174 29.71 21.97 -26.34
N ALA A 175 29.82 21.96 -27.67
CA ALA A 175 28.92 21.19 -28.55
C ALA A 175 29.03 19.66 -28.34
N ARG A 176 30.16 19.18 -27.80
CA ARG A 176 30.36 17.78 -27.38
C ARG A 176 30.02 17.54 -25.90
N GLY A 177 29.54 18.55 -25.18
CA GLY A 177 29.22 18.48 -23.74
C GLY A 177 30.44 18.66 -22.82
N GLU A 178 31.59 19.06 -23.35
CA GLU A 178 32.81 19.31 -22.57
C GLU A 178 32.85 20.79 -22.11
N PHE A 179 32.19 21.09 -20.99
CA PHE A 179 32.11 22.46 -20.46
C PHE A 179 33.24 22.86 -19.52
N GLY A 180 34.24 22.00 -19.28
CA GLY A 180 35.35 22.27 -18.36
C GLY A 180 36.48 23.17 -18.91
N GLN A 181 36.49 23.46 -20.22
CA GLN A 181 37.53 24.28 -20.85
C GLN A 181 37.28 25.78 -20.65
N ARG A 182 38.34 26.58 -20.53
CA ARG A 182 38.26 28.04 -20.32
C ARG A 182 39.18 28.77 -21.28
N MET A 183 38.75 29.97 -21.68
CA MET A 183 39.59 30.90 -22.41
C MET A 183 40.64 31.48 -21.47
N ASP A 184 41.88 31.61 -21.96
CA ASP A 184 42.94 32.29 -21.22
C ASP A 184 42.66 33.79 -21.14
N LEU A 185 42.91 34.41 -19.98
CA LEU A 185 42.69 35.84 -19.77
C LEU A 185 43.99 36.67 -19.86
N GLY A 186 45.16 36.03 -19.74
CA GLY A 186 46.43 36.73 -19.49
C GLY A 186 46.84 37.72 -20.59
N ASP A 187 46.63 37.36 -21.85
CA ASP A 187 47.10 38.13 -23.01
C ASP A 187 46.01 39.01 -23.66
N LYS A 188 44.82 39.11 -23.06
CA LYS A 188 43.63 39.74 -23.65
C LYS A 188 43.33 41.11 -23.01
N LYS A 189 42.90 42.07 -23.82
CA LYS A 189 42.57 43.44 -23.38
C LYS A 189 41.30 43.96 -24.06
N GLY A 190 40.65 44.93 -23.42
CA GLY A 190 39.47 45.61 -23.96
C GLY A 190 38.33 44.64 -24.25
N PHE A 191 37.77 44.70 -25.47
CA PHE A 191 36.67 43.84 -25.90
C PHE A 191 36.97 42.34 -25.75
N HIS A 192 38.18 41.91 -26.10
CA HIS A 192 38.57 40.50 -26.08
C HIS A 192 38.60 39.90 -24.68
N LEU A 193 39.00 40.70 -23.68
CA LEU A 193 38.97 40.28 -22.28
C LEU A 193 37.54 40.08 -21.82
N HIS A 194 36.65 41.06 -22.05
CA HIS A 194 35.24 40.95 -21.66
C HIS A 194 34.52 39.79 -22.38
N LEU A 195 34.89 39.51 -23.64
CA LEU A 195 34.35 38.36 -24.37
C LEU A 195 34.81 37.04 -23.73
N ALA A 196 36.09 36.91 -23.39
CA ALA A 196 36.63 35.72 -22.73
C ALA A 196 36.05 35.51 -21.32
N GLU A 197 35.90 36.58 -20.54
CA GLU A 197 35.24 36.57 -19.24
C GLU A 197 33.77 36.14 -19.36
N GLY A 198 33.03 36.72 -20.31
CA GLY A 198 31.63 36.35 -20.55
C GLY A 198 31.47 34.90 -21.00
N MET A 199 32.35 34.40 -21.86
CA MET A 199 32.35 32.99 -22.28
C MET A 199 32.67 32.04 -21.13
N ASN A 200 33.70 32.36 -20.33
CA ASN A 200 34.05 31.58 -19.14
C ASN A 200 32.90 31.55 -18.13
N GLN A 201 32.22 32.67 -17.90
CA GLN A 201 31.08 32.74 -16.99
C GLN A 201 29.89 31.87 -17.46
N VAL A 202 29.60 31.85 -18.77
CA VAL A 202 28.56 30.97 -19.32
C VAL A 202 28.96 29.50 -19.16
N LEU A 203 30.22 29.16 -19.44
CA LEU A 203 30.72 27.80 -19.29
C LEU A 203 30.77 27.35 -17.83
N ASP A 204 31.13 28.23 -16.89
CA ASP A 204 31.07 27.96 -15.44
C ASP A 204 29.65 27.63 -15.00
N LEU A 205 28.66 28.41 -15.45
CA LEU A 205 27.26 28.19 -15.12
C LEU A 205 26.75 26.85 -15.68
N VAL A 206 27.05 26.56 -16.95
CA VAL A 206 26.60 25.31 -17.60
C VAL A 206 27.31 24.10 -17.00
N ASP A 207 28.63 24.16 -16.79
CA ASP A 207 29.43 23.08 -16.21
C ASP A 207 28.99 22.77 -14.77
N ALA A 208 28.79 23.79 -13.93
CA ALA A 208 28.30 23.62 -12.57
C ALA A 208 26.89 23.02 -12.53
N GLY A 209 25.96 23.57 -13.32
CA GLY A 209 24.57 23.10 -13.36
C GLY A 209 24.44 21.66 -13.87
N VAL A 210 25.14 21.31 -14.96
CA VAL A 210 25.12 19.95 -15.53
C VAL A 210 25.80 18.95 -14.60
N ARG A 211 26.94 19.31 -14.00
CA ARG A 211 27.64 18.42 -13.06
C ARG A 211 26.80 18.15 -11.82
N GLU A 212 26.22 19.19 -11.20
CA GLU A 212 25.39 18.99 -9.99
C GLU A 212 24.15 18.13 -10.27
N VAL A 213 23.48 18.32 -11.41
CA VAL A 213 22.37 17.44 -11.83
C VAL A 213 22.85 16.00 -12.01
N GLY A 214 24.00 15.81 -12.67
CA GLY A 214 24.63 14.50 -12.85
C GLY A 214 24.89 13.79 -11.52
N ASP A 215 25.56 14.47 -10.60
CA ASP A 215 25.89 13.96 -9.26
C ASP A 215 24.61 13.61 -8.46
N CYS A 216 23.57 14.43 -8.56
CA CYS A 216 22.31 14.17 -7.86
C CYS A 216 21.53 13.01 -8.50
N LEU A 217 21.58 12.84 -9.82
CA LEU A 217 20.97 11.70 -10.52
C LEU A 217 21.73 10.40 -10.25
N GLU A 218 23.05 10.44 -10.17
CA GLU A 218 23.90 9.30 -9.78
C GLU A 218 23.54 8.85 -8.36
N ALA A 219 23.48 9.78 -7.42
CA ALA A 219 23.05 9.49 -6.06
C ALA A 219 21.62 8.91 -6.01
N MET A 220 20.69 9.44 -6.81
CA MET A 220 19.33 8.90 -6.90
C MET A 220 19.31 7.46 -7.45
N ALA A 221 20.16 7.14 -8.43
CA ALA A 221 20.29 5.79 -8.99
C ALA A 221 20.88 4.79 -7.97
N GLU A 222 21.73 5.24 -7.06
CA GLU A 222 22.24 4.47 -5.94
C GLU A 222 21.24 4.33 -4.78
N GLY A 223 20.09 4.99 -4.87
CA GLY A 223 19.03 5.00 -3.85
C GLY A 223 19.12 6.16 -2.86
N ALA A 224 20.06 7.09 -3.01
CA ALA A 224 20.13 8.27 -2.16
C ALA A 224 19.15 9.37 -2.59
N LEU A 225 17.93 9.30 -2.06
CA LEU A 225 16.84 10.24 -2.36
C LEU A 225 16.86 11.53 -1.53
N ASP A 226 17.85 11.72 -0.66
CA ASP A 226 18.00 12.91 0.19
C ASP A 226 18.83 14.02 -0.47
N ARG A 227 19.60 13.70 -1.52
CA ARG A 227 20.40 14.66 -2.27
C ARG A 227 19.53 15.68 -2.99
N ARG A 228 19.93 16.95 -2.93
CA ARG A 228 19.23 18.08 -3.55
C ARG A 228 20.24 18.95 -4.27
N MET A 229 19.78 19.59 -5.34
CA MET A 229 20.51 20.68 -5.98
C MET A 229 20.47 21.91 -5.06
N THR A 230 21.65 22.34 -4.63
CA THR A 230 21.87 23.45 -3.68
C THR A 230 22.51 24.67 -4.33
N GLY A 231 23.03 24.54 -5.56
CA GLY A 231 23.60 25.66 -6.31
C GLY A 231 22.66 26.85 -6.45
N THR A 232 23.25 28.04 -6.60
CA THR A 232 22.51 29.29 -6.83
C THR A 232 22.42 29.53 -8.33
N TYR A 233 21.24 29.31 -8.92
CA TYR A 233 21.03 29.43 -10.36
C TYR A 233 20.01 30.54 -10.68
N GLN A 234 19.91 30.88 -11.96
CA GLN A 234 18.89 31.79 -12.47
C GLN A 234 18.30 31.24 -13.78
N GLY A 235 17.11 31.71 -14.14
CA GLY A 235 16.44 31.33 -15.39
C GLY A 235 16.20 29.82 -15.49
N ALA A 236 16.64 29.22 -16.60
CA ALA A 236 16.40 27.80 -16.89
C ALA A 236 17.03 26.84 -15.87
N PHE A 237 18.22 27.16 -15.34
CA PHE A 237 18.91 26.30 -14.35
C PHE A 237 18.24 26.35 -12.97
N GLU A 238 17.66 27.50 -12.57
CA GLU A 238 16.88 27.57 -11.32
C GLU A 238 15.59 26.76 -11.43
N ARG A 239 14.94 26.79 -12.61
CA ARG A 239 13.81 25.92 -12.89
C ARG A 239 14.20 24.45 -12.86
N LEU A 240 15.32 24.08 -13.48
CA LEU A 240 15.83 22.70 -13.46
C LEU A 240 16.10 22.21 -12.03
N LYS A 241 16.75 23.02 -11.20
CA LYS A 241 16.94 22.75 -9.76
C LYS A 241 15.61 22.53 -9.05
N THR A 242 14.63 23.42 -9.28
CA THR A 242 13.32 23.33 -8.65
C THR A 242 12.61 22.04 -9.07
N ASP A 243 12.51 21.78 -10.37
CA ASP A 243 11.85 20.60 -10.93
C ASP A 243 12.51 19.31 -10.43
N PHE A 244 13.86 19.25 -10.42
CA PHE A 244 14.61 18.12 -9.87
C PHE A 244 14.33 17.90 -8.37
N ASN A 245 14.44 18.95 -7.56
CA ASN A 245 14.23 18.86 -6.11
C ASN A 245 12.78 18.47 -5.78
N THR A 246 11.80 18.95 -6.55
CA THR A 246 10.40 18.54 -6.42
C THR A 246 10.20 17.07 -6.78
N ALA A 247 10.80 16.60 -7.88
CA ALA A 247 10.73 15.19 -8.27
C ALA A 247 11.38 14.27 -7.21
N ALA A 248 12.56 14.63 -6.71
CA ALA A 248 13.26 13.89 -5.66
C ALA A 248 12.43 13.85 -4.36
N ALA A 249 11.82 14.97 -3.95
CA ALA A 249 10.96 15.02 -2.78
C ALA A 249 9.69 14.16 -2.94
N SER A 250 9.07 14.17 -4.12
CA SER A 250 7.89 13.34 -4.41
C SER A 250 8.22 11.85 -4.37
N LEU A 251 9.37 11.46 -4.94
CA LEU A 251 9.84 10.08 -4.91
C LEU A 251 10.16 9.64 -3.48
N GLN A 252 10.88 10.46 -2.72
CA GLN A 252 11.16 10.20 -1.30
C GLN A 252 9.88 10.01 -0.49
N SER A 253 8.92 10.93 -0.61
CA SER A 253 7.64 10.82 0.09
C SER A 253 6.87 9.55 -0.28
N THR A 254 6.99 9.08 -1.53
CA THR A 254 6.34 7.83 -1.98
C THR A 254 7.02 6.63 -1.34
N ILE A 255 8.35 6.59 -1.32
CA ILE A 255 9.12 5.52 -0.67
C ILE A 255 8.85 5.47 0.83
N ASP A 256 8.80 6.62 1.51
CA ASP A 256 8.47 6.71 2.93
C ASP A 256 7.07 6.17 3.22
N ALA A 257 6.09 6.50 2.37
CA ALA A 257 4.72 6.00 2.50
C ALA A 257 4.63 4.47 2.29
N ILE A 258 5.40 3.92 1.35
CA ILE A 258 5.48 2.47 1.12
C ILE A 258 6.14 1.79 2.33
N ALA A 259 7.23 2.33 2.86
CA ALA A 259 7.92 1.80 4.04
C ALA A 259 7.01 1.79 5.27
N ALA A 260 6.27 2.88 5.50
CA ALA A 260 5.27 2.95 6.57
C ALA A 260 4.16 1.89 6.38
N SER A 261 3.66 1.71 5.16
CA SER A 261 2.64 0.71 4.85
C SER A 261 3.15 -0.71 5.07
N ALA A 262 4.40 -0.99 4.69
CA ALA A 262 5.05 -2.28 4.92
C ALA A 262 5.15 -2.59 6.43
N GLU A 263 5.47 -1.60 7.26
CA GLU A 263 5.53 -1.77 8.71
C GLU A 263 4.16 -2.04 9.35
N VAL A 264 3.09 -1.41 8.83
CA VAL A 264 1.71 -1.71 9.22
C VAL A 264 1.36 -3.16 8.86
N VAL A 265 1.67 -3.61 7.63
CA VAL A 265 1.43 -5.00 7.20
C VAL A 265 2.23 -5.97 8.07
N ARG A 266 3.48 -5.67 8.42
CA ARG A 266 4.32 -6.48 9.31
C ARG A 266 3.65 -6.69 10.67
N THR A 267 3.13 -5.61 11.25
CA THR A 267 2.47 -5.63 12.55
C THR A 267 1.15 -6.39 12.49
N ALA A 268 0.29 -6.09 11.51
CA ALA A 268 -0.98 -6.78 11.31
C ALA A 268 -0.78 -8.29 11.09
N THR A 269 0.25 -8.68 10.33
CA THR A 269 0.55 -10.09 10.11
C THR A 269 1.06 -10.78 11.38
N ALA A 270 1.76 -10.06 12.25
CA ALA A 270 2.15 -10.60 13.56
C ALA A 270 0.94 -10.81 14.47
N GLU A 271 0.00 -9.88 14.48
CA GLU A 271 -1.28 -10.02 15.20
C GLU A 271 -2.11 -11.19 14.66
N ILE A 272 -2.20 -11.33 13.34
CA ILE A 272 -2.88 -12.46 12.69
C ILE A 272 -2.27 -13.78 13.16
N ALA A 273 -0.94 -13.91 13.17
CA ALA A 273 -0.29 -15.15 13.61
C ALA A 273 -0.61 -15.51 15.06
N THR A 274 -0.56 -14.53 15.97
CA THR A 274 -0.95 -14.73 17.37
C THR A 274 -2.43 -15.12 17.48
N GLY A 275 -3.30 -14.49 16.70
CA GLY A 275 -4.73 -14.82 16.64
C GLY A 275 -5.00 -16.22 16.09
N THR A 276 -4.22 -16.67 15.09
CA THR A 276 -4.33 -18.03 14.57
C THR A 276 -3.86 -19.08 15.57
N GLU A 277 -2.86 -18.77 16.40
CA GLU A 277 -2.38 -19.67 17.45
C GLU A 277 -3.42 -19.83 18.57
N ASP A 278 -4.08 -18.74 18.99
CA ASP A 278 -5.23 -18.80 19.91
C ASP A 278 -6.39 -19.61 19.29
N LEU A 279 -6.70 -19.37 18.01
CA LEU A 279 -7.74 -20.13 17.31
C LEU A 279 -7.40 -21.62 17.21
N ALA A 280 -6.13 -21.96 16.97
CA ALA A 280 -5.64 -23.35 16.96
C ALA A 280 -5.91 -24.02 18.30
N SER A 281 -5.45 -23.41 19.40
CA SER A 281 -5.63 -23.95 20.76
C SER A 281 -7.12 -24.12 21.12
N ARG A 282 -7.96 -23.16 20.75
CA ARG A 282 -9.42 -23.26 20.97
C ARG A 282 -10.07 -24.35 20.12
N THR A 283 -9.60 -24.54 18.89
CA THR A 283 -10.08 -25.60 17.98
C THR A 283 -9.70 -26.98 18.52
N GLU A 284 -8.48 -27.15 19.03
CA GLU A 284 -8.05 -28.39 19.70
C GLU A 284 -8.87 -28.67 20.97
N GLN A 285 -9.08 -27.66 21.82
CA GLN A 285 -9.93 -27.80 23.01
C GLN A 285 -11.38 -28.14 22.64
N GLN A 286 -11.91 -27.54 21.57
CA GLN A 286 -13.24 -27.82 21.06
C GLN A 286 -13.34 -29.26 20.54
N ALA A 287 -12.33 -29.76 19.83
CA ALA A 287 -12.27 -31.15 19.40
C ALA A 287 -12.32 -32.10 20.59
N SER A 288 -11.50 -31.87 21.62
CA SER A 288 -11.50 -32.68 22.85
C SER A 288 -12.86 -32.66 23.56
N ASN A 289 -13.50 -31.49 23.67
CA ASN A 289 -14.84 -31.38 24.28
C ASN A 289 -15.92 -32.09 23.44
N LEU A 290 -15.80 -32.06 22.10
CA LEU A 290 -16.70 -32.77 21.20
C LEU A 290 -16.55 -34.29 21.32
N GLU A 291 -15.33 -34.80 21.47
CA GLU A 291 -15.08 -36.23 21.74
C GLU A 291 -15.73 -36.68 23.05
N GLU A 292 -15.58 -35.92 24.14
CA GLU A 292 -16.20 -36.23 25.42
C GLU A 292 -17.74 -36.16 25.33
N THR A 293 -18.26 -35.17 24.60
CA THR A 293 -19.71 -35.02 24.36
C THR A 293 -20.25 -36.19 23.54
N ALA A 294 -19.55 -36.60 22.48
CA ALA A 294 -19.93 -37.74 21.65
C ALA A 294 -19.95 -39.04 22.47
N ALA A 295 -18.92 -39.29 23.28
CA ALA A 295 -18.87 -40.45 24.17
C ALA A 295 -20.02 -40.45 25.20
N ALA A 296 -20.31 -39.29 25.80
CA ALA A 296 -21.45 -39.13 26.70
C ALA A 296 -22.79 -39.39 26.00
N MET A 297 -22.93 -38.93 24.75
CA MET A 297 -24.11 -39.14 23.91
C MET A 297 -24.31 -40.61 23.51
N GLU A 298 -23.24 -41.35 23.22
CA GLU A 298 -23.30 -42.79 22.99
C GLU A 298 -23.79 -43.53 24.25
N GLN A 299 -23.25 -43.18 25.42
CA GLN A 299 -23.67 -43.76 26.69
C GLN A 299 -25.13 -43.42 27.04
N LEU A 300 -25.57 -42.18 26.77
CA LEU A 300 -26.96 -41.76 26.96
C LEU A 300 -27.89 -42.51 26.01
N THR A 301 -27.53 -42.63 24.73
CA THR A 301 -28.30 -43.39 23.73
C THR A 301 -28.45 -44.85 24.16
N ALA A 302 -27.38 -45.48 24.63
CA ALA A 302 -27.41 -46.84 25.14
C ALA A 302 -28.36 -46.98 26.35
N THR A 303 -28.30 -46.04 27.29
CA THR A 303 -29.14 -46.02 28.50
C THR A 303 -30.62 -45.81 28.16
N VAL A 304 -30.94 -44.91 27.23
CA VAL A 304 -32.32 -44.66 26.78
C VAL A 304 -32.90 -45.88 26.05
N ARG A 305 -32.12 -46.54 25.18
CA ARG A 305 -32.53 -47.80 24.55
C ARG A 305 -32.79 -48.89 25.60
N GLN A 306 -31.89 -49.05 26.57
CA GLN A 306 -32.06 -50.00 27.67
C GLN A 306 -33.32 -49.70 28.50
N ASN A 307 -33.62 -48.41 28.78
CA ASN A 307 -34.83 -48.01 29.48
C ASN A 307 -36.10 -48.34 28.68
N ALA A 308 -36.09 -48.13 27.37
CA ALA A 308 -37.22 -48.50 26.51
C ALA A 308 -37.47 -50.02 26.55
N ASP A 309 -36.42 -50.84 26.49
CA ASP A 309 -36.56 -52.30 26.56
C ASP A 309 -36.99 -52.78 27.95
N ASN A 310 -36.44 -52.20 29.02
CA ASN A 310 -36.87 -52.46 30.39
C ASN A 310 -38.35 -52.11 30.60
N ALA A 311 -38.81 -50.98 30.04
CA ALA A 311 -40.21 -50.60 30.07
C ALA A 311 -41.09 -51.62 29.33
N ARG A 312 -40.69 -52.07 28.13
CA ARG A 312 -41.42 -53.14 27.42
C ARG A 312 -41.52 -54.43 28.25
N GLN A 313 -40.44 -54.85 28.88
CA GLN A 313 -40.44 -56.05 29.75
C GLN A 313 -41.32 -55.85 30.98
N ALA A 314 -41.23 -54.70 31.65
CA ALA A 314 -42.06 -54.39 32.82
C ALA A 314 -43.56 -54.34 32.47
N ASN A 315 -43.91 -53.86 31.27
CA ASN A 315 -45.29 -53.87 30.79
C ASN A 315 -45.79 -55.30 30.59
N GLN A 316 -45.00 -56.18 29.97
CA GLN A 316 -45.35 -57.60 29.82
C GLN A 316 -45.53 -58.29 31.18
N LEU A 317 -44.63 -58.04 32.13
CA LEU A 317 -44.73 -58.61 33.48
C LEU A 317 -45.98 -58.11 34.21
N SER A 318 -46.34 -56.83 34.01
CA SER A 318 -47.57 -56.25 34.56
C SER A 318 -48.82 -56.90 33.99
N VAL A 319 -48.85 -57.20 32.68
CA VAL A 319 -49.96 -57.94 32.06
C VAL A 319 -50.11 -59.33 32.67
N VAL A 320 -49.01 -60.08 32.81
CA VAL A 320 -49.03 -61.42 33.42
C VAL A 320 -49.49 -61.37 34.89
N ALA A 321 -49.02 -60.38 35.66
CA ALA A 321 -49.44 -60.18 37.04
C ALA A 321 -50.93 -59.84 37.14
N ARG A 322 -51.46 -59.03 36.21
CA ARG A 322 -52.89 -58.71 36.13
C ARG A 322 -53.73 -59.95 35.86
N GLU A 323 -53.35 -60.76 34.88
CA GLU A 323 -54.04 -62.03 34.56
C GLU A 323 -54.02 -63.02 35.73
N ALA A 324 -52.91 -63.09 36.48
CA ALA A 324 -52.83 -63.90 37.68
C ALA A 324 -53.79 -63.40 38.79
N ALA A 325 -53.87 -62.09 39.00
CA ALA A 325 -54.78 -61.49 39.96
C ALA A 325 -56.26 -61.65 39.54
N GLU A 326 -56.59 -61.53 38.26
CA GLU A 326 -57.92 -61.78 37.70
C GLU A 326 -58.36 -63.25 37.91
N ARG A 327 -57.47 -64.22 37.62
CA ARG A 327 -57.73 -65.64 37.92
C ARG A 327 -57.90 -65.92 39.41
N GLY A 328 -57.08 -65.27 40.26
CA GLY A 328 -57.21 -65.32 41.71
C GLY A 328 -58.57 -64.79 42.17
N GLY A 329 -59.03 -63.67 41.59
CA GLY A 329 -60.35 -63.09 41.85
C GLY A 329 -61.49 -64.04 41.48
N GLY A 330 -61.39 -64.72 40.34
CA GLY A 330 -62.34 -65.77 39.93
C GLY A 330 -62.41 -66.93 40.94
N THR A 331 -61.24 -67.44 41.37
CA THR A 331 -61.17 -68.52 42.37
C THR A 331 -61.78 -68.12 43.71
N VAL A 332 -61.58 -66.86 44.12
CA VAL A 332 -62.20 -66.30 45.32
C VAL A 332 -63.72 -66.19 45.17
N ALA A 333 -64.22 -65.77 44.01
CA ALA A 333 -65.65 -65.72 43.73
C ALA A 333 -66.30 -67.12 43.82
N ASP A 334 -65.64 -68.14 43.28
CA ASP A 334 -66.07 -69.54 43.40
C ASP A 334 -66.09 -70.00 44.86
N ALA A 335 -65.07 -69.62 45.65
CA ALA A 335 -65.00 -69.94 47.07
C ALA A 335 -66.12 -69.26 47.90
N VAL A 336 -66.48 -68.00 47.58
CA VAL A 336 -67.64 -67.32 48.20
C VAL A 336 -68.93 -68.06 47.87
N SER A 337 -69.12 -68.46 46.61
CA SER A 337 -70.29 -69.24 46.18
C SER A 337 -70.40 -70.56 46.94
N ALA A 338 -69.31 -71.32 47.06
CA ALA A 338 -69.28 -72.57 47.80
C ALA A 338 -69.59 -72.37 49.30
N MET A 339 -69.04 -71.33 49.93
CA MET A 339 -69.32 -71.00 51.33
C MET A 339 -70.78 -70.56 51.54
N SER A 340 -71.38 -69.87 50.57
CA SER A 340 -72.81 -69.55 50.61
C SER A 340 -73.67 -70.81 50.57
N GLN A 341 -73.34 -71.78 49.72
CA GLN A 341 -74.04 -73.06 49.67
C GLN A 341 -73.89 -73.88 50.96
N ILE A 342 -72.72 -73.83 51.60
CA ILE A 342 -72.48 -74.46 52.92
C ILE A 342 -73.34 -73.78 54.00
N LYS A 343 -73.44 -72.44 53.97
CA LYS A 343 -74.30 -71.69 54.88
C LYS A 343 -75.76 -72.11 54.71
N ASP A 344 -76.28 -72.11 53.48
CA ASP A 344 -77.66 -72.48 53.19
C ASP A 344 -77.95 -73.94 53.58
N SER A 345 -76.98 -74.84 53.38
CA SER A 345 -77.07 -76.23 53.84
C SER A 345 -77.10 -76.33 55.36
N SER A 346 -76.29 -75.54 56.07
CA SER A 346 -76.26 -75.49 57.54
C SER A 346 -77.58 -74.98 58.11
N ASP A 347 -78.17 -73.95 57.49
CA ASP A 347 -79.47 -73.40 57.89
C ASP A 347 -80.58 -74.47 57.75
N ARG A 348 -80.61 -75.20 56.63
CA ARG A 348 -81.54 -76.34 56.43
C ARG A 348 -81.36 -77.45 57.47
N ILE A 349 -80.12 -77.81 57.82
CA ILE A 349 -79.87 -78.82 58.85
C ILE A 349 -80.39 -78.31 60.21
N SER A 350 -80.21 -77.02 60.53
CA SER A 350 -80.74 -76.40 61.76
C SER A 350 -82.28 -76.48 61.85
N GLU A 351 -82.97 -76.28 60.73
CA GLU A 351 -84.43 -76.45 60.62
C GLU A 351 -84.85 -77.91 60.88
N ILE A 352 -84.17 -78.87 60.23
CA ILE A 352 -84.43 -80.31 60.42
C ILE A 352 -84.20 -80.72 61.88
N VAL A 353 -83.12 -80.27 62.50
CA VAL A 353 -82.81 -80.58 63.90
C VAL A 353 -83.84 -79.96 64.85
N SER A 354 -84.35 -78.76 64.53
CA SER A 354 -85.43 -78.14 65.30
C SER A 354 -86.74 -78.93 65.17
N LEU A 355 -87.06 -79.47 63.99
CA LEU A 355 -88.18 -80.40 63.80
C LEU A 355 -87.99 -81.71 64.57
N ILE A 356 -86.77 -82.25 64.64
CA ILE A 356 -86.49 -83.47 65.43
C ILE A 356 -86.70 -83.21 66.93
N ASP A 357 -86.25 -82.06 67.46
CA ASP A 357 -86.50 -81.67 68.86
C ASP A 357 -88.02 -81.55 69.13
N GLU A 358 -88.78 -80.99 68.18
CA GLU A 358 -90.24 -80.92 68.25
C GLU A 358 -90.89 -82.30 68.27
N ILE A 359 -90.48 -83.21 67.37
CA ILE A 359 -90.96 -84.61 67.34
C ILE A 359 -90.61 -85.32 68.65
N ALA A 360 -89.41 -85.12 69.19
CA ALA A 360 -88.99 -85.68 70.47
C ALA A 360 -89.86 -85.15 71.62
N PHE A 361 -90.17 -83.85 71.63
CA PHE A 361 -91.07 -83.25 72.61
C PHE A 361 -92.50 -83.81 72.52
N GLN A 362 -93.05 -83.92 71.31
CA GLN A 362 -94.37 -84.53 71.06
C GLN A 362 -94.39 -86.01 71.49
N THR A 363 -93.32 -86.76 71.20
CA THR A 363 -93.17 -88.17 71.62
C THR A 363 -93.10 -88.30 73.14
N ASN A 364 -92.39 -87.39 73.81
CA ASN A 364 -92.32 -87.32 75.27
C ASN A 364 -93.70 -87.02 75.90
N LEU A 365 -94.51 -86.15 75.28
CA LEU A 365 -95.89 -85.89 75.71
C LEU A 365 -96.82 -87.09 75.48
N LEU A 366 -96.71 -87.77 74.33
CA LEU A 366 -97.46 -89.00 74.03
C LEU A 366 -97.11 -90.13 75.01
N ALA A 367 -95.83 -90.30 75.31
CA ALA A 367 -95.33 -91.29 76.26
C ALA A 367 -95.77 -90.99 77.70
N LEU A 368 -95.84 -89.70 78.08
CA LEU A 368 -96.43 -89.27 79.34
C LEU A 368 -97.92 -89.63 79.41
N ASN A 369 -98.69 -89.31 78.37
CA ASN A 369 -100.11 -89.66 78.30
C ASN A 369 -100.33 -91.18 78.38
N ALA A 370 -99.51 -91.96 77.67
CA ALA A 370 -99.53 -93.42 77.72
C ALA A 370 -99.16 -93.98 79.11
N SER A 371 -98.17 -93.38 79.79
CA SER A 371 -97.78 -93.75 81.16
C SER A 371 -98.91 -93.50 82.15
N VAL A 372 -99.64 -92.38 81.99
CA VAL A 372 -100.80 -92.03 82.82
C VAL A 372 -101.96 -93.01 82.58
N GLU A 373 -102.29 -93.32 81.33
CA GLU A 373 -103.37 -94.26 81.02
C GLU A 373 -103.02 -95.71 81.44
N ALA A 374 -101.75 -96.10 81.33
CA ALA A 374 -101.25 -97.38 81.85
C ALA A 374 -101.35 -97.47 83.38
N ALA A 375 -101.07 -96.38 84.10
CA ALA A 375 -101.29 -96.31 85.55
C ALA A 375 -102.79 -96.39 85.92
N ARG A 376 -103.66 -95.82 85.07
CA ARG A 376 -105.12 -95.85 85.22
C ARG A 376 -105.71 -97.25 85.02
N ALA A 377 -105.09 -98.08 84.18
CA ALA A 377 -105.47 -99.47 83.90
C ALA A 377 -105.04 -100.49 84.98
N GLY A 378 -104.31 -100.07 86.02
CA GLY A 378 -103.94 -100.93 87.17
C GLY A 378 -102.97 -102.07 86.82
N GLU A 379 -103.19 -103.28 87.36
CA GLU A 379 -102.31 -104.45 87.19
C GLU A 379 -102.13 -104.87 85.71
N VAL A 380 -103.15 -104.70 84.87
CA VAL A 380 -103.13 -105.08 83.43
C VAL A 380 -102.24 -104.12 82.62
N GLY A 381 -102.04 -102.89 83.09
CA GLY A 381 -101.27 -101.84 82.42
C GLY A 381 -99.77 -101.82 82.72
N LYS A 382 -99.26 -102.65 83.65
CA LYS A 382 -97.85 -102.61 84.11
C LYS A 382 -96.84 -102.76 82.97
N GLY A 383 -97.07 -103.67 82.02
CA GLY A 383 -96.19 -103.85 80.85
C GLY A 383 -96.17 -102.62 79.94
N PHE A 384 -97.33 -101.98 79.73
CA PHE A 384 -97.45 -100.75 78.96
C PHE A 384 -96.79 -99.55 79.66
N ALA A 385 -96.87 -99.47 80.99
CA ALA A 385 -96.24 -98.41 81.77
C ALA A 385 -94.70 -98.43 81.64
N VAL A 386 -94.08 -99.62 81.64
CA VAL A 386 -92.63 -99.76 81.44
C VAL A 386 -92.24 -99.29 80.03
N VAL A 387 -92.95 -99.76 78.99
CA VAL A 387 -92.69 -99.32 77.60
C VAL A 387 -92.88 -97.82 77.46
N ALA A 388 -93.93 -97.24 78.04
CA ALA A 388 -94.17 -95.80 78.00
C ALA A 388 -93.06 -94.99 78.71
N SER A 389 -92.52 -95.49 79.84
CA SER A 389 -91.38 -94.87 80.52
C SER A 389 -90.09 -94.93 79.70
N GLU A 390 -89.85 -96.04 79.00
CA GLU A 390 -88.67 -96.23 78.14
C GLU A 390 -88.75 -95.34 76.88
N VAL A 391 -89.93 -95.25 76.26
CA VAL A 391 -90.18 -94.33 75.13
C VAL A 391 -89.99 -92.87 75.57
N ARG A 392 -90.41 -92.53 76.80
CA ARG A 392 -90.21 -91.20 77.36
C ARG A 392 -88.72 -90.89 77.58
N ALA A 393 -87.97 -91.80 78.17
CA ALA A 393 -86.53 -91.65 78.37
C ALA A 393 -85.78 -91.52 77.04
N LEU A 394 -86.17 -92.29 76.01
CA LEU A 394 -85.61 -92.19 74.66
C LEU A 394 -85.94 -90.84 73.99
N ALA A 395 -87.16 -90.34 74.17
CA ALA A 395 -87.58 -89.04 73.67
C ALA A 395 -86.80 -87.89 74.34
N GLN A 396 -86.58 -87.94 75.67
CA GLN A 396 -85.73 -86.97 76.37
C GLN A 396 -84.28 -87.01 75.89
N ARG A 397 -83.70 -88.21 75.72
CA ARG A 397 -82.35 -88.37 75.15
C ARG A 397 -82.25 -87.84 73.71
N SER A 398 -83.30 -88.01 72.91
CA SER A 398 -83.35 -87.50 71.53
C SER A 398 -83.43 -85.97 71.48
N SER A 399 -84.19 -85.35 72.40
CA SER A 399 -84.27 -83.89 72.55
C SER A 399 -82.92 -83.30 72.99
N GLU A 400 -82.27 -83.92 73.97
CA GLU A 400 -80.94 -83.50 74.46
C GLU A 400 -79.88 -83.58 73.34
N ALA A 401 -79.81 -84.72 72.63
CA ALA A 401 -78.92 -84.88 71.47
C ALA A 401 -79.23 -83.88 70.34
N SER A 402 -80.50 -83.57 70.10
CA SER A 402 -80.91 -82.58 69.09
C SER A 402 -80.43 -81.17 69.45
N ARG A 403 -80.48 -80.80 70.74
CA ARG A 403 -79.96 -79.50 71.22
C ARG A 403 -78.45 -79.40 71.10
N ASP A 404 -77.72 -80.47 71.41
CA ASP A 404 -76.26 -80.51 71.22
C ASP A 404 -75.88 -80.35 69.75
N ILE A 405 -76.55 -81.07 68.85
CA ILE A 405 -76.36 -80.94 67.39
C ILE A 405 -76.69 -79.50 66.94
N LYS A 406 -77.78 -78.92 67.43
CA LYS A 406 -78.15 -77.53 67.12
C LYS A 406 -77.06 -76.54 67.54
N GLY A 407 -76.48 -76.70 68.74
CA GLY A 407 -75.36 -75.88 69.19
C GLY A 407 -74.13 -75.99 68.29
N LEU A 408 -73.79 -77.19 67.82
CA LEU A 408 -72.69 -77.41 66.86
C LEU A 408 -72.96 -76.78 65.49
N ILE A 409 -74.20 -76.86 64.98
CA ILE A 409 -74.60 -76.24 63.72
C ILE A 409 -74.54 -74.72 63.82
N GLU A 410 -75.06 -74.13 64.90
CA GLU A 410 -74.99 -72.69 65.13
C GLU A 410 -73.54 -72.20 65.22
N SER A 411 -72.65 -72.98 65.84
CA SER A 411 -71.22 -72.70 65.87
C SER A 411 -70.59 -72.75 64.48
N SER A 412 -70.89 -73.80 63.71
CA SER A 412 -70.42 -73.96 62.33
C SER A 412 -70.92 -72.83 61.43
N ALA A 413 -72.19 -72.43 61.56
CA ALA A 413 -72.78 -71.31 60.82
C ALA A 413 -72.12 -69.96 61.17
N ARG A 414 -71.67 -69.76 62.42
CA ARG A 414 -70.85 -68.59 62.78
C ARG A 414 -69.49 -68.62 62.09
N GLN A 415 -68.80 -69.77 62.11
CA GLN A 415 -67.50 -69.93 61.45
C GLN A 415 -67.59 -69.74 59.93
N VAL A 416 -68.62 -70.28 59.29
CA VAL A 416 -68.87 -70.08 57.84
C VAL A 416 -69.12 -68.61 57.53
N ARG A 417 -69.94 -67.90 58.32
CA ARG A 417 -70.15 -66.45 58.15
C ARG A 417 -68.85 -65.65 58.25
N GLN A 418 -68.01 -65.99 59.22
CA GLN A 418 -66.69 -65.37 59.35
C GLN A 418 -65.78 -65.69 58.16
N GLY A 419 -65.80 -66.94 57.68
CA GLY A 419 -65.08 -67.37 56.47
C GLY A 419 -65.51 -66.59 55.23
N VAL A 420 -66.83 -66.45 55.00
CA VAL A 420 -67.38 -65.64 53.90
C VAL A 420 -66.89 -64.18 53.98
N ALA A 421 -66.88 -63.58 55.17
CA ALA A 421 -66.40 -62.20 55.34
C ALA A 421 -64.91 -62.05 54.99
N LEU A 422 -64.06 -62.98 55.43
CA LEU A 422 -62.62 -62.99 55.12
C LEU A 422 -62.36 -63.19 53.63
N VAL A 423 -63.07 -64.13 52.99
CA VAL A 423 -62.92 -64.41 51.56
C VAL A 423 -63.41 -63.22 50.71
N ASN A 424 -64.50 -62.56 51.10
CA ASN A 424 -64.94 -61.32 50.45
C ASN A 424 -63.90 -60.20 50.57
N THR A 425 -63.27 -60.06 51.75
CA THR A 425 -62.20 -59.09 51.95
C THR A 425 -61.01 -59.40 51.04
N ALA A 426 -60.62 -60.67 50.94
CA ALA A 426 -59.58 -61.11 50.02
C ALA A 426 -59.93 -60.78 48.55
N GLY A 427 -61.18 -61.00 48.14
CA GLY A 427 -61.67 -60.63 46.80
C GLY A 427 -61.60 -59.12 46.52
N GLY A 428 -61.93 -58.30 47.53
CA GLY A 428 -61.75 -56.85 47.48
C GLY A 428 -60.29 -56.46 47.25
N THR A 429 -59.36 -57.02 48.04
CA THR A 429 -57.93 -56.74 47.90
C THR A 429 -57.37 -57.16 46.54
N LEU A 430 -57.83 -58.27 45.95
CA LEU A 430 -57.43 -58.67 44.60
C LEU A 430 -57.92 -57.68 43.54
N THR A 431 -59.12 -57.11 43.72
CA THR A 431 -59.66 -56.06 42.83
C THR A 431 -58.81 -54.78 42.89
N GLU A 432 -58.36 -54.40 44.09
CA GLU A 432 -57.43 -53.28 44.28
C GLU A 432 -56.06 -53.54 43.64
N ILE A 433 -55.55 -54.78 43.73
CA ILE A 433 -54.31 -55.20 43.05
C ILE A 433 -54.45 -55.07 41.54
N VAL A 434 -55.52 -55.61 40.94
CA VAL A 434 -55.78 -55.49 39.49
C VAL A 434 -55.79 -54.03 39.04
N THR A 435 -56.45 -53.16 39.81
CA THR A 435 -56.52 -51.72 39.52
C THR A 435 -55.13 -51.06 39.62
N SER A 436 -54.34 -51.44 40.62
CA SER A 436 -52.99 -50.91 40.83
C SER A 436 -52.02 -51.36 39.75
N VAL A 437 -52.05 -52.64 39.37
CA VAL A 437 -51.23 -53.20 38.28
C VAL A 437 -51.58 -52.57 36.94
N LYS A 438 -52.87 -52.28 36.68
CA LYS A 438 -53.28 -51.52 35.50
C LYS A 438 -52.62 -50.14 35.45
N ARG A 439 -52.62 -49.42 36.57
CA ARG A 439 -51.96 -48.10 36.66
C ARG A 439 -50.45 -48.20 36.46
N VAL A 440 -49.80 -49.26 36.94
CA VAL A 440 -48.38 -49.52 36.66
C VAL A 440 -48.15 -49.74 35.16
N ALA A 441 -48.98 -50.55 34.50
CA ALA A 441 -48.88 -50.78 33.05
C ALA A 441 -49.05 -49.46 32.25
N ASP A 442 -49.99 -48.60 32.64
CA ASP A 442 -50.18 -47.29 32.00
C ASP A 442 -48.92 -46.41 32.12
N ILE A 443 -48.32 -46.31 33.32
CA ILE A 443 -47.08 -45.53 33.54
C ILE A 443 -45.92 -46.10 32.72
N VAL A 444 -45.79 -47.42 32.67
CA VAL A 444 -44.72 -48.08 31.94
C VAL A 444 -44.87 -47.86 30.42
N ALA A 445 -46.11 -47.84 29.91
CA ALA A 445 -46.38 -47.49 28.51
C ALA A 445 -45.97 -46.03 28.21
N GLU A 446 -46.25 -45.09 29.11
CA GLU A 446 -45.79 -43.69 29.00
C GLU A 446 -44.25 -43.59 29.01
N ILE A 447 -43.56 -44.33 29.88
CA ILE A 447 -42.10 -44.39 29.91
C ILE A 447 -41.53 -44.93 28.60
N SER A 448 -42.13 -45.99 28.04
CA SER A 448 -41.69 -46.54 26.75
C SER A 448 -41.88 -45.55 25.61
N ALA A 449 -42.98 -44.80 25.60
CA ALA A 449 -43.24 -43.78 24.58
C ALA A 449 -42.25 -42.60 24.71
N ALA A 450 -42.04 -42.10 25.93
CA ALA A 450 -41.08 -41.02 26.20
C ALA A 450 -39.64 -41.44 25.87
N SER A 451 -39.26 -42.68 26.16
CA SER A 451 -37.93 -43.20 25.82
C SER A 451 -37.73 -43.32 24.31
N ALA A 452 -38.77 -43.67 23.55
CA ALA A 452 -38.71 -43.69 22.09
C ALA A 452 -38.52 -42.28 21.51
N GLU A 453 -39.27 -41.30 22.02
CA GLU A 453 -39.12 -39.89 21.64
C GLU A 453 -37.72 -39.34 21.99
N GLN A 454 -37.21 -39.67 23.19
CA GLN A 454 -35.83 -39.35 23.58
C GLN A 454 -34.81 -39.97 22.63
N SER A 455 -35.00 -41.23 22.20
CA SER A 455 -34.10 -41.87 21.25
C SER A 455 -34.03 -41.12 19.92
N THR A 456 -35.19 -40.68 19.39
CA THR A 456 -35.23 -39.85 18.18
C THR A 456 -34.56 -38.49 18.39
N GLY A 457 -34.81 -37.83 19.53
CA GLY A 457 -34.14 -36.57 19.86
C GLY A 457 -32.62 -36.72 19.99
N LEU A 458 -32.13 -37.84 20.52
CA LEU A 458 -30.70 -38.11 20.62
C LEU A 458 -30.06 -38.35 19.24
N GLU A 459 -30.77 -38.91 18.25
CA GLU A 459 -30.29 -39.04 16.87
C GLU A 459 -30.10 -37.68 16.19
N GLU A 460 -31.02 -36.74 16.44
CA GLU A 460 -30.88 -35.35 15.97
C GLU A 460 -29.69 -34.64 16.63
N VAL A 461 -29.52 -34.80 17.95
CA VAL A 461 -28.36 -34.26 18.66
C VAL A 461 -27.06 -34.88 18.15
N ASN A 462 -27.03 -36.19 17.88
CA ASN A 462 -25.86 -36.85 17.32
C ASN A 462 -25.48 -36.30 15.94
N THR A 463 -26.47 -36.00 15.10
CA THR A 463 -26.26 -35.33 13.81
C THR A 463 -25.67 -33.93 14.00
N ALA A 464 -26.18 -33.17 14.98
CA ALA A 464 -25.64 -31.84 15.30
C ALA A 464 -24.19 -31.88 15.80
N VAL A 465 -23.85 -32.88 16.64
CA VAL A 465 -22.46 -33.12 17.09
C VAL A 465 -21.55 -33.47 15.92
N SER A 466 -22.01 -34.31 14.98
CA SER A 466 -21.25 -34.64 13.76
C SER A 466 -20.99 -33.41 12.89
N ASN A 467 -21.97 -32.51 12.74
CA ASN A 467 -21.77 -31.26 11.99
C ASN A 467 -20.80 -30.30 12.72
N MET A 468 -20.82 -30.29 14.06
CA MET A 468 -19.84 -29.52 14.84
C MET A 468 -18.43 -30.08 14.68
N ASP A 469 -18.26 -31.39 14.61
CA ASP A 469 -16.97 -32.03 14.33
C ASP A 469 -16.44 -31.65 12.94
N GLU A 470 -17.28 -31.71 11.90
CA GLU A 470 -16.90 -31.26 10.55
C GLU A 470 -16.46 -29.79 10.54
N MET A 471 -17.20 -28.90 11.20
CA MET A 471 -16.81 -27.50 11.34
C MET A 471 -15.51 -27.31 12.14
N THR A 472 -15.28 -28.11 13.18
CA THR A 472 -14.02 -28.10 13.94
C THR A 472 -12.84 -28.51 13.05
N GLN A 473 -13.01 -29.53 12.20
CA GLN A 473 -11.97 -29.93 11.24
C GLN A 473 -11.73 -28.85 10.17
N GLN A 474 -12.79 -28.21 9.66
CA GLN A 474 -12.65 -27.06 8.74
C GLN A 474 -11.92 -25.89 9.41
N ASN A 475 -12.20 -25.61 10.69
CA ASN A 475 -11.48 -24.58 11.44
C ASN A 475 -10.00 -24.93 11.59
N ALA A 476 -9.65 -26.19 11.83
CA ALA A 476 -8.25 -26.63 11.89
C ALA A 476 -7.55 -26.42 10.54
N ALA A 477 -8.20 -26.76 9.42
CA ALA A 477 -7.68 -26.50 8.08
C ALA A 477 -7.53 -25.00 7.80
N LEU A 478 -8.51 -24.19 8.22
CA LEU A 478 -8.46 -22.72 8.08
C LEU A 478 -7.33 -22.11 8.91
N VAL A 479 -7.07 -22.64 10.10
CA VAL A 479 -5.91 -22.25 10.93
C VAL A 479 -4.63 -22.51 10.17
N GLU A 480 -4.41 -23.73 9.65
CA GLU A 480 -3.21 -24.05 8.87
C GLU A 480 -3.04 -23.14 7.64
N GLN A 481 -4.11 -22.91 6.88
CA GLN A 481 -4.10 -22.04 5.71
C GLN A 481 -3.79 -20.58 6.09
N THR A 482 -4.38 -20.07 7.17
CA THR A 482 -4.19 -18.70 7.62
C THR A 482 -2.77 -18.50 8.18
N THR A 483 -2.24 -19.48 8.92
CA THR A 483 -0.86 -19.46 9.39
C THR A 483 0.13 -19.45 8.22
N ALA A 484 -0.09 -20.28 7.19
CA ALA A 484 0.72 -20.28 5.98
C ALA A 484 0.65 -18.93 5.23
N ALA A 485 -0.55 -18.35 5.09
CA ALA A 485 -0.74 -17.04 4.47
C ALA A 485 -0.04 -15.93 5.26
N ALA A 486 -0.15 -15.93 6.59
CA ALA A 486 0.53 -14.98 7.46
C ALA A 486 2.06 -15.12 7.36
N GLN A 487 2.60 -16.34 7.28
CA GLN A 487 4.03 -16.54 7.08
C GLN A 487 4.50 -15.99 5.73
N SER A 488 3.77 -16.28 4.64
CA SER A 488 4.06 -15.73 3.32
C SER A 488 4.03 -14.19 3.31
N LEU A 489 3.04 -13.58 3.96
CA LEU A 489 2.97 -12.11 4.08
C LEU A 489 4.17 -11.54 4.85
N ARG A 490 4.58 -12.16 5.96
CA ARG A 490 5.79 -11.75 6.69
C ARG A 490 7.04 -11.80 5.81
N GLU A 491 7.20 -12.87 5.02
CA GLU A 491 8.33 -13.02 4.10
C GLU A 491 8.30 -11.95 2.99
N GLN A 492 7.15 -11.69 2.39
CA GLN A 492 6.99 -10.64 1.37
C GLN A 492 7.26 -9.24 1.94
N THR A 493 6.76 -8.94 3.15
CA THR A 493 7.06 -7.67 3.82
C THR A 493 8.54 -7.53 4.17
N ARG A 494 9.20 -8.62 4.57
CA ARG A 494 10.65 -8.63 4.82
C ARG A 494 11.44 -8.35 3.54
N ASP A 495 11.10 -9.00 2.42
CA ASP A 495 11.74 -8.74 1.13
C ASP A 495 11.52 -7.29 0.67
N LEU A 496 10.29 -6.77 0.81
CA LEU A 496 9.96 -5.38 0.51
C LEU A 496 10.82 -4.41 1.33
N ASN A 497 10.91 -4.61 2.65
CA ASN A 497 11.75 -3.77 3.53
C ASN A 497 13.24 -3.85 3.15
N GLN A 498 13.74 -5.02 2.76
CA GLN A 498 15.11 -5.18 2.30
C GLN A 498 15.38 -4.39 1.00
N ARG A 499 14.42 -4.36 0.07
CA ARG A 499 14.53 -3.57 -1.16
C ARG A 499 14.44 -2.06 -0.89
N LEU A 500 13.53 -1.64 -0.02
CA LEU A 500 13.37 -0.24 0.39
C LEU A 500 14.58 0.29 1.16
N ALA A 501 15.29 -0.58 1.90
CA ALA A 501 16.49 -0.20 2.64
C ALA A 501 17.61 0.37 1.74
N VAL A 502 17.64 0.09 0.44
CA VAL A 502 18.55 0.77 -0.51
C VAL A 502 18.21 2.27 -0.59
N PHE A 503 16.92 2.60 -0.69
CA PHE A 503 16.43 3.97 -0.86
C PHE A 503 16.48 4.81 0.43
N LEU A 504 16.45 4.13 1.58
CA LEU A 504 16.50 4.77 2.90
C LEU A 504 17.93 4.97 3.42
N ARG A 505 18.94 4.30 2.83
CA ARG A 505 20.36 4.39 3.24
C ARG A 505 21.05 5.68 2.81
N GLY A 506 20.49 6.43 1.86
CA GLY A 506 21.02 7.74 1.47
C GLY A 506 20.85 8.82 2.53
N GLY A 507 19.88 8.67 3.44
CA GLY A 507 19.76 9.54 4.59
C GLY A 507 20.96 9.38 5.49
N GLY A 508 21.94 10.27 5.36
CA GLY A 508 23.00 10.42 6.35
C GLY A 508 22.37 10.36 7.73
N THR A 509 22.83 9.41 8.53
CA THR A 509 22.41 9.12 9.90
C THR A 509 22.22 10.40 10.70
N LYS A 510 21.03 11.01 10.64
CA LYS A 510 20.36 11.44 11.85
C LYS A 510 19.83 10.15 12.43
N ALA A 511 20.68 9.53 13.25
CA ALA A 511 20.20 8.65 14.30
C ALA A 511 18.92 9.30 14.84
N ALA A 512 17.79 8.62 14.65
CA ALA A 512 16.61 8.91 15.43
C ALA A 512 17.11 9.08 16.87
N PRO A 513 16.68 10.13 17.60
CA PRO A 513 16.99 10.17 19.02
C PRO A 513 16.55 8.82 19.53
N ALA A 514 17.50 8.07 20.11
CA ALA A 514 17.19 6.79 20.73
C ALA A 514 15.91 7.03 21.50
N MET A 515 14.81 6.41 21.05
CA MET A 515 13.59 6.39 21.83
C MET A 515 14.07 5.92 23.18
N ALA A 516 14.07 6.84 24.14
CA ALA A 516 14.29 6.50 25.52
C ALA A 516 13.35 5.33 25.74
N GLN A 517 13.95 4.17 26.02
CA GLN A 517 13.21 3.09 26.65
C GLN A 517 12.38 3.78 27.73
N PRO A 518 11.05 3.55 27.76
CA PRO A 518 10.30 4.01 28.91
C PRO A 518 11.04 3.44 30.11
N GLU A 519 11.60 4.35 30.89
CA GLU A 519 12.17 4.09 32.19
C GLU A 519 11.13 3.23 32.89
N ALA A 520 11.49 1.97 33.13
CA ALA A 520 10.64 1.03 33.82
C ALA A 520 10.29 1.69 35.15
N ALA A 521 9.08 2.25 35.21
CA ALA A 521 8.49 2.67 36.46
C ALA A 521 8.56 1.47 37.38
N GLY A 522 9.26 1.66 38.49
CA GLY A 522 9.61 0.60 39.43
C GLY A 522 8.44 -0.32 39.69
N TYR A 523 8.63 -1.58 39.31
CA TYR A 523 8.02 -2.67 40.03
C TYR A 523 8.92 -2.87 41.25
N ASP A 524 8.48 -2.34 42.38
CA ASP A 524 9.08 -2.63 43.68
C ASP A 524 9.12 -4.15 43.85
N ASP A 525 10.35 -4.65 44.01
CA ASP A 525 10.75 -5.56 45.08
C ASP A 525 9.63 -6.44 45.67
N PHE A 526 9.43 -7.60 45.05
CA PHE A 526 8.94 -8.81 45.72
C PHE A 526 9.91 -9.94 45.38
N ASP A 527 11.08 -9.90 46.01
CA ASP A 527 11.84 -11.11 46.29
C ASP A 527 10.99 -12.06 47.18
N ASP A 528 11.15 -13.35 46.91
CA ASP A 528 10.83 -14.51 47.78
C ASP A 528 9.37 -14.75 48.20
N ASP A 529 8.56 -15.44 47.36
CA ASP A 529 7.69 -16.55 47.83
C ASP A 529 7.06 -17.40 46.70
N TRP A 530 7.86 -18.03 45.82
CA TRP A 530 7.32 -18.98 44.82
C TRP A 530 7.97 -20.36 44.88
N ASP A 531 8.02 -20.92 46.08
CA ASP A 531 8.20 -22.37 46.30
C ASP A 531 6.97 -23.04 46.95
N ASP A 532 5.81 -22.35 46.99
CA ASP A 532 4.54 -22.92 47.44
C ASP A 532 3.58 -23.08 46.24
N ALA A 533 3.82 -24.13 45.46
CA ALA A 533 2.77 -24.71 44.64
C ALA A 533 1.62 -25.15 45.56
N PRO A 534 0.34 -24.76 45.32
CA PRO A 534 -0.74 -25.37 46.04
C PRO A 534 -0.76 -26.87 45.67
N ALA A 535 -0.39 -27.69 46.65
CA ALA A 535 -0.46 -29.13 46.56
C ALA A 535 -1.85 -29.56 46.05
N ARG A 536 -1.85 -30.48 45.08
CA ARG A 536 -3.05 -31.18 44.61
C ARG A 536 -3.89 -31.59 45.82
N PRO A 537 -5.19 -31.25 45.89
CA PRO A 537 -6.03 -31.76 46.97
C PRO A 537 -6.13 -33.28 46.84
N ALA A 538 -5.75 -33.98 47.91
CA ALA A 538 -5.95 -35.43 48.05
C ALA A 538 -7.44 -35.79 47.88
N PRO A 539 -7.78 -37.00 47.39
CA PRO A 539 -9.16 -37.41 47.21
C PRO A 539 -9.86 -37.44 48.58
N ARG A 540 -10.81 -36.52 48.76
CA ARG A 540 -11.70 -36.50 49.93
C ARG A 540 -12.58 -37.75 49.89
N ALA A 541 -12.58 -38.50 51.00
CA ALA A 541 -13.49 -39.60 51.24
C ALA A 541 -14.96 -39.16 51.04
N ALA A 542 -15.74 -40.04 50.42
CA ALA A 542 -17.14 -39.82 50.10
C ALA A 542 -17.96 -39.46 51.36
N VAL A 543 -18.54 -38.26 51.35
CA VAL A 543 -19.55 -37.85 52.32
C VAL A 543 -20.85 -38.56 51.96
N PRO A 544 -21.53 -39.26 52.89
CA PRO A 544 -22.81 -39.89 52.60
C PRO A 544 -23.86 -38.82 52.30
N LEU A 545 -24.48 -38.91 51.12
CA LEU A 545 -25.56 -38.03 50.69
C LEU A 545 -26.71 -38.09 51.71
N ARG A 546 -27.02 -36.94 52.32
CA ARG A 546 -28.29 -36.75 53.05
C ARG A 546 -29.46 -36.78 52.04
N PRO A 547 -30.59 -37.42 52.36
CA PRO A 547 -31.74 -37.43 51.47
C PRO A 547 -32.27 -36.00 51.25
N VAL A 548 -32.42 -35.61 49.99
CA VAL A 548 -33.12 -34.38 49.60
C VAL A 548 -34.63 -34.57 49.91
N PRO A 549 -35.31 -33.62 50.58
CA PRO A 549 -36.75 -33.71 50.77
C PRO A 549 -37.46 -33.59 49.42
N ALA A 550 -38.48 -34.42 49.20
CA ALA A 550 -39.26 -34.42 47.96
C ALA A 550 -39.86 -33.03 47.66
N PRO A 551 -39.88 -32.59 46.38
CA PRO A 551 -40.53 -31.35 45.99
C PRO A 551 -42.06 -31.45 46.22
N PRO A 552 -42.73 -30.34 46.58
CA PRO A 552 -44.18 -30.33 46.74
C PRO A 552 -44.89 -30.63 45.40
N PRO A 553 -46.12 -31.19 45.44
CA PRO A 553 -46.84 -31.55 44.23
C PRO A 553 -47.17 -30.30 43.39
N VAL A 554 -46.82 -30.37 42.11
CA VAL A 554 -47.06 -29.32 41.13
C VAL A 554 -48.58 -29.07 41.00
N ALA A 555 -49.02 -27.86 41.34
CA ALA A 555 -50.39 -27.42 41.10
C ALA A 555 -50.67 -27.43 39.60
N LYS A 556 -51.78 -28.05 39.19
CA LYS A 556 -52.23 -28.12 37.79
C LYS A 556 -52.35 -26.72 37.19
N VAL A 557 -51.38 -26.35 36.35
CA VAL A 557 -51.47 -25.15 35.51
C VAL A 557 -52.55 -25.41 34.46
N ARG A 558 -53.63 -24.64 34.56
CA ARG A 558 -54.76 -24.66 33.64
C ARG A 558 -54.30 -24.00 32.33
N ARG A 559 -54.19 -24.77 31.24
CA ARG A 559 -53.87 -24.24 29.90
C ARG A 559 -54.95 -23.21 29.49
N PRO A 560 -54.59 -22.02 28.96
CA PRO A 560 -55.55 -21.13 28.34
C PRO A 560 -56.07 -21.76 27.04
N SER A 561 -57.39 -21.76 26.86
CA SER A 561 -58.08 -22.23 25.66
C SER A 561 -57.83 -21.28 24.49
N VAL A 562 -57.16 -21.77 23.44
CA VAL A 562 -57.07 -21.08 22.14
C VAL A 562 -58.41 -21.26 21.40
N PRO A 563 -59.07 -20.20 20.91
CA PRO A 563 -60.31 -20.32 20.16
C PRO A 563 -60.06 -20.91 18.76
N PRO A 564 -61.00 -21.66 18.17
CA PRO A 564 -60.81 -22.30 16.87
C PRO A 564 -60.79 -21.26 15.74
N LEU A 565 -59.79 -21.36 14.87
CA LEU A 565 -59.69 -20.61 13.62
C LEU A 565 -60.83 -21.02 12.67
N ARG A 566 -61.53 -20.02 12.12
CA ARG A 566 -62.55 -20.19 11.07
C ARG A 566 -61.92 -20.71 9.77
N PRO A 567 -62.64 -21.53 8.98
CA PRO A 567 -62.14 -21.97 7.67
C PRO A 567 -62.17 -20.81 6.67
N ALA A 568 -61.01 -20.53 6.05
CA ALA A 568 -60.90 -19.59 4.95
C ALA A 568 -61.49 -20.18 3.66
N LYS A 569 -62.25 -19.36 2.94
CA LYS A 569 -62.88 -19.67 1.65
C LYS A 569 -61.84 -19.98 0.57
N ALA A 570 -62.18 -20.93 -0.29
CA ALA A 570 -61.51 -21.26 -1.53
C ALA A 570 -61.32 -20.02 -2.42
N ALA A 571 -60.08 -19.80 -2.87
CA ALA A 571 -59.74 -18.91 -3.96
C ALA A 571 -59.15 -19.74 -5.11
N THR A 572 -59.61 -19.38 -6.30
CA THR A 572 -59.50 -20.01 -7.61
C THR A 572 -58.07 -20.11 -8.17
N ALA A 573 -57.89 -21.14 -9.00
CA ALA A 573 -56.68 -21.53 -9.73
C ALA A 573 -56.18 -20.49 -10.76
N ALA A 574 -54.85 -20.47 -10.93
CA ALA A 574 -54.12 -19.92 -12.08
C ALA A 574 -52.84 -20.78 -12.30
N PRO A 575 -52.29 -20.85 -13.53
CA PRO A 575 -51.86 -22.11 -14.14
C PRO A 575 -50.37 -22.46 -14.03
N ALA A 576 -50.10 -23.75 -14.27
CA ALA A 576 -48.80 -24.41 -14.27
C ALA A 576 -47.85 -23.85 -15.34
N LEU A 577 -46.58 -23.63 -14.95
CA LEU A 577 -45.47 -23.41 -15.85
C LEU A 577 -44.84 -24.75 -16.23
N ALA A 578 -44.63 -24.90 -17.53
CA ALA A 578 -44.10 -26.08 -18.18
C ALA A 578 -42.61 -26.31 -17.84
N VAL A 579 -42.27 -27.60 -17.80
CA VAL A 579 -40.91 -28.14 -17.74
C VAL A 579 -40.43 -28.24 -19.19
N ASP A 580 -39.38 -27.51 -19.55
CA ASP A 580 -38.67 -27.70 -20.81
C ASP A 580 -37.50 -28.66 -20.60
N ASP A 581 -37.49 -29.69 -21.45
CA ASP A 581 -36.40 -30.63 -21.73
C ASP A 581 -35.11 -29.89 -22.09
N TYR A 582 -34.00 -30.27 -21.45
CA TYR A 582 -32.67 -30.14 -22.02
C TYR A 582 -31.87 -31.41 -21.72
N ASP A 583 -31.87 -32.31 -22.70
CA ASP A 583 -30.78 -33.25 -22.95
C ASP A 583 -29.52 -32.45 -23.34
N ALA A 584 -28.42 -32.66 -22.63
CA ALA A 584 -27.06 -32.52 -23.16
C ALA A 584 -26.06 -33.21 -22.22
N ASP A 585 -25.62 -34.40 -22.63
CA ASP A 585 -24.28 -34.92 -22.34
C ASP A 585 -23.24 -33.88 -22.77
N ASP A 586 -22.31 -33.49 -21.89
CA ASP A 586 -20.86 -33.53 -22.11
C ASP A 586 -20.09 -32.74 -21.04
N ASP A 587 -18.98 -33.35 -20.61
CA ASP A 587 -17.73 -32.74 -20.16
C ASP A 587 -17.74 -31.65 -19.09
N TRP A 588 -17.35 -32.02 -17.85
CA TRP A 588 -16.41 -31.24 -17.05
C TRP A 588 -15.50 -32.16 -16.21
N GLN A 589 -14.35 -32.52 -16.79
CA GLN A 589 -13.11 -32.77 -16.06
C GLN A 589 -12.30 -31.46 -16.00
N GLU A 590 -11.57 -31.28 -14.89
CA GLU A 590 -10.55 -30.26 -14.60
C GLU A 590 -11.00 -28.79 -14.51
N PHE A 591 -10.97 -28.24 -13.29
CA PHE A 591 -9.98 -27.23 -12.88
C PHE A 591 -9.91 -27.09 -11.35
#